data_AF-K1ZC30-F1
#
_entry.id   AF-K1ZC30-F1
#
_cell.length_a   1.000
_cell.length_b   1.000
_cell.length_c   1.000
_cell.angle_alpha   90.00
_cell.angle_beta   90.00
_cell.angle_gamma   90.00
#
_symmetry.space_group_name_H-M   'P 1'
#
loop_
_entity.id
_entity.type
_entity.pdbx_description
1 polymer ?
#
loop_
_entity_poly.entity_id
_entity_poly.type
_entity_poly.pdbx_seq_one_letter_code
_entity_poly.pdbx_strand_id
1 'polypeptide(L)'
;MIGACLIYNNIYRTHQNSALNRTLTELFSLPAGSINGDWIYYDDVFELDQMAQVQYPGEDHFARAFDAAVREKLLEQLKAELGVDPQPTWQDVDEEDYQIYGWTRSDYDRHVLEPLALSFLLQDSVLSCELCQQDVRMEMEHVASLLDSGIEFSDLAIQYSQVASSQFGGDIGLIGYENLDEGLKELWDYELGKRSGIIELDDSYVIAQVYDIVSSGEKRDLIGVEMIVLYKNELSEVISQKKETSKIKMF
;
A
#
# COMPACT_ATOMS: atom_id res chain seq x y z
N MET A 1 -29.54 5.58 37.28
CA MET A 1 -29.94 5.60 35.86
C MET A 1 -29.77 6.97 35.21
N ILE A 2 -30.11 8.10 35.86
CA ILE A 2 -29.97 9.45 35.28
C ILE A 2 -28.50 9.85 35.00
N GLY A 3 -27.55 9.45 35.85
CA GLY A 3 -26.13 9.77 35.68
C GLY A 3 -25.49 9.14 34.43
N ALA A 4 -25.80 7.87 34.15
CA ALA A 4 -25.25 7.18 32.97
C ALA A 4 -25.71 7.83 31.66
N CYS A 5 -27.00 8.18 31.52
CA CYS A 5 -27.52 8.86 30.34
C CYS A 5 -26.89 10.24 30.09
N LEU A 6 -26.60 11.01 31.14
CA LEU A 6 -25.93 12.31 31.01
C LEU A 6 -24.49 12.16 30.53
N ILE A 7 -23.79 11.12 31.00
CA ILE A 7 -22.41 10.87 30.62
C ILE A 7 -22.32 10.30 29.19
N TYR A 8 -23.20 9.38 28.79
CA TYR A 8 -23.28 8.93 27.40
C TYR A 8 -23.47 10.11 26.44
N ASN A 9 -24.43 11.00 26.73
CA ASN A 9 -24.66 12.20 25.93
C ASN A 9 -23.45 13.15 25.92
N ASN A 10 -22.59 13.10 26.93
CA ASN A 10 -21.38 13.90 26.97
C ASN A 10 -20.27 13.32 26.08
N ILE A 11 -20.08 11.99 26.09
CA ILE A 11 -19.09 11.29 25.24
C ILE A 11 -19.38 11.57 23.76
N TYR A 12 -20.61 11.33 23.30
CA TYR A 12 -21.03 11.57 21.91
C TYR A 12 -21.03 13.05 21.50
N ARG A 13 -21.02 13.99 22.46
CA ARG A 13 -21.00 15.44 22.15
C ARG A 13 -19.62 16.06 22.17
N THR A 14 -18.73 15.52 23.00
CA THR A 14 -17.47 16.20 23.33
C THR A 14 -16.24 15.38 22.97
N HIS A 15 -16.39 14.07 22.76
CA HIS A 15 -15.30 13.12 22.46
C HIS A 15 -14.09 13.25 23.41
N GLN A 16 -14.34 13.68 24.66
CA GLN A 16 -13.27 13.94 25.61
C GLN A 16 -12.74 12.65 26.21
N ASN A 17 -11.44 12.41 26.05
CA ASN A 17 -10.72 11.34 26.72
C ASN A 17 -10.47 11.71 28.19
N SER A 18 -11.30 11.19 29.09
CA SER A 18 -11.21 11.42 30.54
C SER A 18 -11.29 10.11 31.31
N ALA A 19 -10.77 10.06 32.54
CA ALA A 19 -10.77 8.84 33.36
C ALA A 19 -12.18 8.23 33.52
N LEU A 20 -13.20 9.08 33.68
CA LEU A 20 -14.59 8.66 33.82
C LEU A 20 -15.16 8.11 32.50
N ASN A 21 -14.84 8.74 31.37
CA ASN A 21 -15.26 8.25 30.06
C ASN A 21 -14.57 6.92 29.71
N ARG A 22 -13.27 6.78 29.99
CA ARG A 22 -12.51 5.53 29.82
C ARG A 22 -13.12 4.37 30.62
N THR A 23 -13.39 4.60 31.91
CA THR A 23 -14.00 3.57 32.76
C THR A 23 -15.36 3.10 32.21
N LEU A 24 -16.12 4.00 31.57
CA LEU A 24 -17.41 3.67 30.99
C LEU A 24 -17.30 2.97 29.64
N THR A 25 -16.33 3.33 28.81
CA THR A 25 -16.11 2.68 27.52
C THR A 25 -15.58 1.26 27.72
N GLU A 26 -14.70 1.05 28.70
CA GLU A 26 -14.21 -0.27 29.13
C GLU A 26 -15.37 -1.16 29.64
N LEU A 27 -16.36 -0.60 30.34
CA LEU A 27 -17.46 -1.39 30.91
C LEU A 27 -18.60 -1.70 29.93
N PHE A 28 -18.80 -0.84 28.92
CA PHE A 28 -19.99 -0.88 28.07
C PHE A 28 -19.71 -0.96 26.55
N SER A 29 -18.44 -1.02 26.12
CA SER A 29 -18.02 -1.13 24.71
C SER A 29 -18.83 -0.21 23.78
N LEU A 30 -18.66 1.10 23.96
CA LEU A 30 -19.47 2.09 23.26
C LEU A 30 -18.94 2.35 21.84
N PRO A 31 -19.80 2.36 20.81
CA PRO A 31 -19.37 2.65 19.45
C PRO A 31 -19.03 4.13 19.29
N ALA A 32 -17.81 4.43 18.87
CA ALA A 32 -17.36 5.75 18.41
C ALA A 32 -17.75 6.02 16.95
N GLY A 33 -17.90 4.96 16.15
CA GLY A 33 -18.25 5.08 14.76
C GLY A 33 -18.49 3.75 14.09
N SER A 34 -18.62 3.78 12.77
CA SER A 34 -18.69 2.59 11.94
C SER A 34 -18.04 2.81 10.58
N ILE A 35 -17.49 1.74 10.01
CA ILE A 35 -16.96 1.70 8.65
C ILE A 35 -17.48 0.47 7.92
N ASN A 36 -18.18 0.67 6.80
CA ASN A 36 -18.79 -0.40 6.01
C ASN A 36 -19.72 -1.36 6.79
N GLY A 37 -20.20 -0.93 7.96
CA GLY A 37 -21.05 -1.72 8.86
C GLY A 37 -20.32 -2.29 10.08
N ASP A 38 -18.98 -2.27 10.10
CA ASP A 38 -18.18 -2.67 11.25
C ASP A 38 -18.06 -1.52 12.25
N TRP A 39 -18.11 -1.85 13.53
CA TRP A 39 -18.05 -0.88 14.62
C TRP A 39 -16.63 -0.48 14.95
N ILE A 40 -16.42 0.81 15.20
CA ILE A 40 -15.23 1.38 15.82
C ILE A 40 -15.65 1.77 17.23
N TYR A 41 -14.91 1.34 18.24
CA TYR A 41 -15.26 1.58 19.64
C TYR A 41 -14.43 2.71 20.27
N TYR A 42 -15.01 3.36 21.27
CA TYR A 42 -14.38 4.50 21.95
C TYR A 42 -13.15 4.12 22.78
N ASP A 43 -13.08 2.89 23.29
CA ASP A 43 -11.89 2.36 23.97
C ASP A 43 -10.69 2.35 23.01
N ASP A 44 -10.83 1.75 21.82
CA ASP A 44 -9.78 1.73 20.79
C ASP A 44 -9.33 3.15 20.42
N VAL A 45 -10.30 4.05 20.17
CA VAL A 45 -10.01 5.44 19.79
C VAL A 45 -9.32 6.20 20.93
N PHE A 46 -9.72 6.00 22.19
CA PHE A 46 -9.11 6.68 23.33
C PHE A 46 -7.70 6.17 23.68
N GLU A 47 -7.36 4.94 23.30
CA GLU A 47 -5.97 4.46 23.39
C GLU A 47 -5.09 5.20 22.36
N LEU A 48 -5.52 5.23 21.10
CA LEU A 48 -4.82 5.95 20.03
C LEU A 48 -4.74 7.47 20.30
N ASP A 49 -5.77 8.03 20.91
CA ASP A 49 -5.86 9.44 21.28
C ASP A 49 -4.76 9.86 22.26
N GLN A 50 -4.45 9.02 23.25
CA GLN A 50 -3.37 9.29 24.21
C GLN A 50 -2.01 9.36 23.51
N MET A 51 -1.79 8.48 22.53
CA MET A 51 -0.56 8.49 21.73
C MET A 51 -0.50 9.74 20.84
N ALA A 52 -1.63 10.09 20.19
CA ALA A 52 -1.74 11.27 19.33
C ALA A 52 -1.51 12.58 20.08
N GLN A 53 -1.98 12.70 21.34
CA GLN A 53 -1.75 13.88 22.18
C GLN A 53 -0.26 14.13 22.46
N VAL A 54 0.53 13.07 22.61
CA VAL A 54 1.98 13.17 22.86
C VAL A 54 2.72 13.51 21.56
N GLN A 55 2.32 12.90 20.44
CA GLN A 55 3.01 13.03 19.16
C GLN A 55 2.66 14.32 18.41
N TYR A 56 1.43 14.81 18.53
CA TYR A 56 0.89 15.95 17.79
C TYR A 56 0.21 16.97 18.72
N PRO A 57 0.98 17.63 19.61
CA PRO A 57 0.41 18.56 20.56
C PRO A 57 -0.22 19.77 19.84
N GLY A 58 -1.48 20.08 20.19
CA GLY A 58 -2.21 21.23 19.65
C GLY A 58 -3.06 20.95 18.41
N GLU A 59 -3.12 19.70 17.96
CA GLU A 59 -4.04 19.26 16.91
C GLU A 59 -5.30 18.58 17.47
N ASP A 60 -6.30 18.34 16.61
CA ASP A 60 -7.46 17.51 16.94
C ASP A 60 -7.03 16.03 17.04
N HIS A 61 -6.53 15.68 18.23
CA HIS A 61 -6.01 14.36 18.55
C HIS A 61 -7.07 13.27 18.42
N PHE A 62 -8.34 13.59 18.74
CA PHE A 62 -9.43 12.62 18.64
C PHE A 62 -9.75 12.31 17.17
N ALA A 63 -9.83 13.33 16.31
CA ALA A 63 -10.03 13.12 14.88
C ALA A 63 -8.89 12.29 14.26
N ARG A 64 -7.64 12.54 14.66
CA ARG A 64 -6.48 11.72 14.24
C ARG A 64 -6.56 10.29 14.75
N ALA A 65 -6.94 10.10 16.01
CA ALA A 65 -7.11 8.78 16.61
C ALA A 65 -8.23 7.98 15.94
N PHE A 66 -9.36 8.64 15.65
CA PHE A 66 -10.44 8.04 14.90
C PHE A 66 -10.01 7.69 13.46
N ASP A 67 -9.22 8.54 12.81
CA ASP A 67 -8.65 8.25 11.48
C ASP A 67 -7.74 7.01 11.52
N ALA A 68 -6.92 6.88 12.57
CA ALA A 68 -6.08 5.71 12.79
C ALA A 68 -6.93 4.44 13.01
N ALA A 69 -7.97 4.51 13.86
CA ALA A 69 -8.89 3.39 14.08
C ALA A 69 -9.63 2.98 12.79
N VAL A 70 -10.01 3.96 11.95
CA VAL A 70 -10.57 3.71 10.60
C VAL A 70 -9.57 2.93 9.73
N ARG A 71 -8.29 3.32 9.71
CA ARG A 71 -7.25 2.63 8.93
C ARG A 71 -7.00 1.21 9.44
N GLU A 72 -6.95 1.03 10.76
CA GLU A 72 -6.82 -0.30 11.38
C GLU A 72 -7.98 -1.22 10.97
N LYS A 73 -9.22 -0.73 11.01
CA LYS A 73 -10.38 -1.50 10.55
C LYS A 73 -10.35 -1.80 9.05
N LEU A 74 -9.87 -0.88 8.22
CA LEU A 74 -9.67 -1.14 6.79
C LEU A 74 -8.61 -2.21 6.54
N LEU A 75 -7.53 -2.22 7.32
CA LEU A 75 -6.50 -3.26 7.26
C LEU A 75 -7.06 -4.62 7.68
N GLU A 76 -7.90 -4.67 8.72
CA GLU A 76 -8.60 -5.90 9.12
C GLU A 76 -9.54 -6.42 8.01
N GLN A 77 -10.33 -5.52 7.41
CA GLN A 77 -11.21 -5.85 6.29
C GLN A 77 -10.40 -6.37 5.09
N LEU A 78 -9.33 -5.67 4.71
CA LEU A 78 -8.46 -6.07 3.61
C LEU A 78 -7.77 -7.41 3.89
N LYS A 79 -7.29 -7.63 5.12
CA LYS A 79 -6.73 -8.91 5.56
C LYS A 79 -7.74 -10.04 5.35
N ALA A 80 -8.99 -9.85 5.76
CA ALA A 80 -10.06 -10.84 5.59
C ALA A 80 -10.41 -11.06 4.11
N GLU A 81 -10.49 -10.00 3.31
CA GLU A 81 -10.76 -10.07 1.87
C GLU A 81 -9.68 -10.84 1.11
N LEU A 82 -8.41 -10.60 1.43
CA LEU A 82 -7.26 -11.25 0.80
C LEU A 82 -6.93 -12.63 1.41
N GLY A 83 -7.62 -13.03 2.49
CA GLY A 83 -7.38 -14.31 3.15
C GLY A 83 -5.98 -14.42 3.80
N VAL A 84 -5.38 -13.28 4.17
CA VAL A 84 -4.06 -13.23 4.79
C VAL A 84 -4.18 -13.57 6.27
N ASP A 85 -3.37 -14.51 6.76
CA ASP A 85 -3.21 -14.75 8.19
C ASP A 85 -1.72 -14.74 8.55
N PRO A 86 -1.23 -13.72 9.28
CA PRO A 86 0.15 -13.68 9.70
C PRO A 86 0.38 -14.77 10.73
N GLN A 87 1.17 -15.78 10.35
CA GLN A 87 1.79 -16.71 11.29
C GLN A 87 3.24 -16.26 11.43
N PRO A 88 3.58 -15.40 12.41
CA PRO A 88 4.95 -14.90 12.55
C PRO A 88 5.90 -16.07 12.81
N THR A 89 6.81 -16.34 11.88
CA THR A 89 7.85 -17.37 12.01
C THR A 89 9.22 -16.78 12.35
N TRP A 90 9.26 -15.58 12.95
CA TRP A 90 10.50 -14.88 13.28
C TRP A 90 11.23 -15.56 14.45
N GLN A 91 12.15 -16.48 14.13
CA GLN A 91 12.93 -17.21 15.12
C GLN A 91 14.17 -16.44 15.59
N ASP A 92 14.64 -15.47 14.80
CA ASP A 92 15.91 -14.76 15.02
C ASP A 92 15.67 -13.29 15.42
N VAL A 93 15.23 -13.06 16.65
CA VAL A 93 15.21 -11.70 17.24
C VAL A 93 16.00 -11.74 18.54
N ASP A 94 17.02 -10.89 18.61
CA ASP A 94 17.93 -10.84 19.75
C ASP A 94 17.22 -10.25 20.97
N GLU A 95 17.57 -10.75 22.17
CA GLU A 95 16.97 -10.27 23.41
C GLU A 95 17.25 -8.78 23.67
N GLU A 96 18.38 -8.29 23.16
CA GLU A 96 18.79 -6.89 23.27
C GLU A 96 17.83 -5.93 22.54
N ASP A 97 17.16 -6.38 21.47
CA ASP A 97 16.31 -5.55 20.60
C ASP A 97 15.05 -5.04 21.32
N TYR A 98 14.50 -5.82 22.26
CA TYR A 98 13.29 -5.43 23.00
C TYR A 98 13.58 -4.98 24.42
N GLN A 99 14.68 -5.41 25.02
CA GLN A 99 15.07 -4.97 26.36
C GLN A 99 15.42 -3.47 26.41
N ILE A 100 15.95 -2.88 25.33
CA ILE A 100 16.22 -1.44 25.26
C ILE A 100 14.96 -0.58 25.43
N TYR A 101 13.80 -1.13 25.04
CA TYR A 101 12.49 -0.49 25.20
C TYR A 101 11.78 -0.87 26.51
N GLY A 102 12.41 -1.73 27.33
CA GLY A 102 11.79 -2.27 28.55
C GLY A 102 10.62 -3.22 28.27
N TRP A 103 10.54 -3.76 27.06
CA TRP A 103 9.46 -4.65 26.62
C TRP A 103 9.78 -6.11 26.91
N THR A 104 8.75 -6.93 27.07
CA THR A 104 8.93 -8.39 27.01
C THR A 104 8.98 -8.83 25.55
N ARG A 105 9.48 -10.05 25.29
CA ARG A 105 9.39 -10.65 23.96
C ARG A 105 7.96 -10.63 23.40
N SER A 106 6.96 -10.92 24.25
CA SER A 106 5.55 -10.89 23.84
C SER A 106 5.06 -9.49 23.45
N ASP A 107 5.55 -8.45 24.11
CA ASP A 107 5.19 -7.07 23.76
C ASP A 107 5.84 -6.67 22.45
N TYR A 108 7.10 -7.05 22.23
CA TYR A 108 7.81 -6.82 20.98
C TYR A 108 7.17 -7.57 19.80
N ASP A 109 6.79 -8.83 20.00
CA ASP A 109 6.07 -9.61 19.00
C ASP A 109 4.77 -8.89 18.60
N ARG A 110 3.96 -8.47 19.58
CA ARG A 110 2.67 -7.79 19.34
C ARG A 110 2.79 -6.42 18.69
N HIS A 111 3.78 -5.63 19.09
CA HIS A 111 3.87 -4.22 18.70
C HIS A 111 4.81 -3.96 17.51
N VAL A 112 5.68 -4.92 17.17
CA VAL A 112 6.68 -4.76 16.09
C VAL A 112 6.56 -5.87 15.08
N LEU A 113 6.75 -7.13 15.49
CA LEU A 113 6.88 -8.23 14.53
C LEU A 113 5.57 -8.61 13.85
N GLU A 114 4.46 -8.67 14.60
CA GLU A 114 3.14 -8.97 14.05
C GLU A 114 2.69 -7.90 13.05
N PRO A 115 2.71 -6.58 13.36
CA PRO A 115 2.38 -5.54 12.39
C PRO A 115 3.31 -5.55 11.17
N LEU A 116 4.62 -5.75 11.38
CA LEU A 116 5.59 -5.79 10.29
C LEU A 116 5.34 -6.99 9.34
N ALA A 117 5.15 -8.19 9.90
CA ALA A 117 4.81 -9.38 9.13
C ALA A 117 3.51 -9.21 8.36
N LEU A 118 2.48 -8.68 9.02
CA LEU A 118 1.20 -8.39 8.39
C LEU A 118 1.38 -7.39 7.24
N SER A 119 2.19 -6.36 7.42
CA SER A 119 2.43 -5.34 6.39
C SER A 119 3.07 -5.92 5.13
N PHE A 120 4.10 -6.78 5.28
CA PHE A 120 4.71 -7.47 4.14
C PHE A 120 3.75 -8.43 3.45
N LEU A 121 3.06 -9.28 4.22
CA LEU A 121 2.11 -10.24 3.65
C LEU A 121 0.95 -9.56 2.91
N LEU A 122 0.44 -8.46 3.47
CA LEU A 122 -0.59 -7.66 2.81
C LEU A 122 -0.06 -6.97 1.56
N GLN A 123 1.15 -6.41 1.60
CA GLN A 123 1.77 -5.79 0.43
C GLN A 123 1.91 -6.79 -0.73
N ASP A 124 2.50 -7.96 -0.48
CA ASP A 124 2.66 -9.01 -1.50
C ASP A 124 1.29 -9.48 -2.05
N SER A 125 0.31 -9.63 -1.16
CA SER A 125 -1.06 -10.01 -1.54
C SER A 125 -1.76 -8.93 -2.36
N VAL A 126 -1.51 -7.65 -2.06
CA VAL A 126 -2.03 -6.51 -2.83
C VAL A 126 -1.41 -6.46 -4.22
N LEU A 127 -0.09 -6.62 -4.33
CA LEU A 127 0.62 -6.63 -5.62
C LEU A 127 0.17 -7.77 -6.54
N SER A 128 -0.27 -8.89 -5.95
CA SER A 128 -0.80 -10.06 -6.66
C SER A 128 -2.32 -10.05 -6.87
N CYS A 129 -3.04 -9.09 -6.27
CA CYS A 129 -4.50 -9.01 -6.31
C CYS A 129 -4.97 -8.29 -7.58
N GLU A 130 -5.53 -9.04 -8.55
CA GLU A 130 -5.98 -8.47 -9.84
C GLU A 130 -6.97 -7.30 -9.68
N LEU A 131 -7.93 -7.43 -8.76
CA LEU A 131 -8.91 -6.36 -8.50
C LEU A 131 -8.26 -5.11 -7.91
N CYS A 132 -7.21 -5.29 -7.10
CA CYS A 132 -6.47 -4.18 -6.50
C CYS A 132 -5.64 -3.43 -7.55
N GLN A 133 -5.27 -4.09 -8.65
CA GLN A 133 -4.46 -3.54 -9.73
C GLN A 133 -5.26 -3.15 -10.97
N GLN A 134 -6.59 -3.30 -10.93
CA GLN A 134 -7.46 -3.15 -12.09
C GLN A 134 -7.31 -1.78 -12.76
N ASP A 135 -7.26 -0.71 -11.99
CA ASP A 135 -7.21 0.66 -12.53
C ASP A 135 -5.88 0.92 -13.27
N VAL A 136 -4.75 0.54 -12.67
CA VAL A 136 -3.41 0.68 -13.28
C VAL A 136 -3.31 -0.18 -14.54
N ARG A 137 -3.85 -1.41 -14.49
CA ARG A 137 -3.88 -2.29 -15.66
C ARG A 137 -4.70 -1.69 -16.80
N MET A 138 -5.88 -1.15 -16.52
CA MET A 138 -6.70 -0.48 -17.52
C MET A 138 -6.00 0.77 -18.10
N GLU A 139 -5.24 1.48 -17.29
CA GLU A 139 -4.42 2.61 -17.76
C GLU A 139 -3.31 2.12 -18.71
N MET A 140 -2.61 1.04 -18.39
CA MET A 140 -1.61 0.46 -19.30
C MET A 140 -2.24 -0.08 -20.59
N GLU A 141 -3.43 -0.70 -20.50
CA GLU A 141 -4.21 -1.13 -21.68
C GLU A 141 -4.61 0.07 -22.55
N HIS A 142 -4.93 1.21 -21.94
CA HIS A 142 -5.15 2.44 -22.68
C HIS A 142 -3.88 2.90 -23.41
N VAL A 143 -2.73 2.92 -22.75
CA VAL A 143 -1.43 3.26 -23.38
C VAL A 143 -1.14 2.32 -24.55
N ALA A 144 -1.35 1.01 -24.39
CA ALA A 144 -1.19 0.03 -25.47
C ALA A 144 -2.07 0.38 -26.69
N SER A 145 -3.34 0.76 -26.46
CA SER A 145 -4.26 1.16 -27.53
C SER A 145 -3.83 2.42 -28.28
N LEU A 146 -3.19 3.37 -27.59
CA LEU A 146 -2.63 4.59 -28.17
C LEU A 146 -1.41 4.28 -29.05
N LEU A 147 -0.54 3.38 -28.58
CA LEU A 147 0.59 2.87 -29.37
C LEU A 147 0.12 2.13 -30.63
N ASP A 148 -0.94 1.31 -30.53
CA ASP A 148 -1.55 0.62 -31.69
C ASP A 148 -2.17 1.59 -32.70
N SER A 149 -2.60 2.76 -32.23
CA SER A 149 -3.13 3.84 -33.08
C SER A 149 -2.02 4.65 -33.77
N GLY A 150 -0.75 4.33 -33.50
CA GLY A 150 0.42 4.96 -34.13
C GLY A 150 0.91 6.23 -33.45
N ILE A 151 0.57 6.45 -32.17
CA ILE A 151 1.22 7.51 -31.38
C ILE A 151 2.66 7.07 -31.07
N GLU A 152 3.61 8.00 -31.15
CA GLU A 152 5.02 7.76 -30.90
C GLU A 152 5.27 7.26 -29.48
N PHE A 153 6.16 6.26 -29.35
CA PHE A 153 6.46 5.62 -28.07
C PHE A 153 7.00 6.62 -27.05
N SER A 154 7.94 7.46 -27.50
CA SER A 154 8.60 8.46 -26.65
C SER A 154 7.64 9.51 -26.11
N ASP A 155 6.64 9.92 -26.90
CA ASP A 155 5.60 10.85 -26.45
C ASP A 155 4.75 10.24 -25.33
N LEU A 156 4.35 8.97 -25.49
CA LEU A 156 3.58 8.25 -24.47
C LEU A 156 4.41 7.93 -23.23
N ALA A 157 5.69 7.62 -23.39
CA ALA A 157 6.60 7.44 -22.28
C ALA A 157 6.75 8.73 -21.45
N ILE A 158 6.90 9.90 -22.10
CA ILE A 158 6.93 11.20 -21.40
C ILE A 158 5.63 11.45 -20.65
N GLN A 159 4.49 11.09 -21.23
CA GLN A 159 3.17 11.41 -20.68
C GLN A 159 2.75 10.47 -19.54
N TYR A 160 3.01 9.17 -19.66
CA TYR A 160 2.43 8.16 -18.77
C TYR A 160 3.46 7.46 -17.90
N SER A 161 4.71 7.30 -18.35
CA SER A 161 5.69 6.48 -17.61
C SER A 161 6.07 7.13 -16.28
N GLN A 162 6.06 6.34 -15.21
CA GLN A 162 6.29 6.78 -13.83
C GLN A 162 7.77 6.66 -13.39
N VAL A 163 8.65 6.21 -14.29
CA VAL A 163 10.09 6.09 -14.04
C VAL A 163 10.87 7.29 -14.58
N ALA A 164 12.07 7.50 -14.07
CA ALA A 164 12.91 8.64 -14.44
C ALA A 164 13.30 8.68 -15.94
N SER A 165 13.27 7.56 -16.66
CA SER A 165 13.53 7.54 -18.11
C SER A 165 12.41 8.18 -18.93
N SER A 166 11.23 8.44 -18.35
CA SER A 166 10.11 9.13 -19.03
C SER A 166 10.54 10.45 -19.65
N GLN A 167 11.37 11.24 -18.94
CA GLN A 167 11.90 12.52 -19.44
C GLN A 167 12.81 12.39 -20.67
N PHE A 168 13.24 11.17 -21.00
CA PHE A 168 14.05 10.81 -22.16
C PHE A 168 13.28 9.91 -23.14
N GLY A 169 11.94 9.98 -23.14
CA GLY A 169 11.12 9.15 -24.02
C GLY A 169 11.11 7.67 -23.64
N GLY A 170 11.43 7.34 -22.39
CA GLY A 170 11.46 5.95 -21.89
C GLY A 170 12.77 5.23 -22.11
N ASP A 171 13.77 5.85 -22.75
CA ASP A 171 15.08 5.25 -23.03
C ASP A 171 15.82 4.89 -21.73
N ILE A 172 16.11 3.60 -21.55
CA ILE A 172 16.94 3.07 -20.45
C ILE A 172 18.37 2.73 -20.88
N GLY A 173 18.72 3.03 -22.12
CA GLY A 173 20.04 2.85 -22.70
C GLY A 173 20.31 1.42 -23.17
N LEU A 174 21.61 1.17 -23.40
CA LEU A 174 22.10 -0.14 -23.81
C LEU A 174 22.27 -1.07 -22.61
N ILE A 175 21.55 -2.19 -22.63
CA ILE A 175 21.53 -3.18 -21.55
C ILE A 175 21.97 -4.55 -22.07
N GLY A 176 22.72 -5.28 -21.24
CA GLY A 176 23.12 -6.67 -21.50
C GLY A 176 22.13 -7.65 -20.88
N TYR A 177 22.10 -8.89 -21.40
CA TYR A 177 21.13 -9.92 -20.97
C TYR A 177 21.07 -10.14 -19.45
N GLU A 178 22.22 -10.16 -18.78
CA GLU A 178 22.32 -10.39 -17.34
C GLU A 178 21.78 -9.24 -16.48
N ASN A 179 21.62 -8.05 -17.07
CA ASN A 179 21.10 -6.86 -16.39
C ASN A 179 19.60 -6.66 -16.63
N LEU A 180 18.98 -7.46 -17.52
CA LEU A 180 17.53 -7.46 -17.70
C LEU A 180 16.86 -8.19 -16.54
N ASP A 181 15.81 -7.60 -16.02
CA ASP A 181 14.91 -8.28 -15.08
C ASP A 181 14.36 -9.56 -15.73
N GLU A 182 14.08 -10.57 -14.92
CA GLU A 182 13.70 -11.90 -15.41
C GLU A 182 12.47 -11.85 -16.35
N GLY A 183 11.48 -11.02 -16.00
CA GLY A 183 10.28 -10.81 -16.84
C GLY A 183 10.54 -10.07 -18.16
N LEU A 184 11.69 -9.40 -18.31
CA LEU A 184 12.08 -8.65 -19.51
C LEU A 184 13.07 -9.40 -20.40
N LYS A 185 13.55 -10.57 -19.98
CA LYS A 185 14.57 -11.33 -20.73
C LYS A 185 14.13 -11.73 -22.13
N GLU A 186 12.83 -11.87 -22.39
CA GLU A 186 12.32 -12.16 -23.74
C GLU A 186 12.63 -11.04 -24.76
N LEU A 187 12.84 -9.80 -24.30
CA LEU A 187 13.26 -8.68 -25.16
C LEU A 187 14.61 -8.93 -25.82
N TRP A 188 15.44 -9.80 -25.23
CA TRP A 188 16.73 -10.15 -25.79
C TRP A 188 16.63 -10.81 -27.16
N ASP A 189 15.52 -11.48 -27.45
CA ASP A 189 15.29 -12.16 -28.73
C ASP A 189 14.46 -11.29 -29.70
N TYR A 190 14.10 -10.07 -29.30
CA TYR A 190 13.30 -9.19 -30.14
C TYR A 190 14.14 -8.61 -31.28
N GLU A 191 13.47 -8.41 -32.42
CA GLU A 191 14.03 -7.71 -33.57
C GLU A 191 14.01 -6.19 -33.34
N LEU A 192 14.81 -5.47 -34.12
CA LEU A 192 14.85 -4.01 -34.08
C LEU A 192 13.45 -3.43 -34.37
N GLY A 193 13.01 -2.50 -33.52
CA GLY A 193 11.70 -1.86 -33.59
C GLY A 193 10.54 -2.74 -33.07
N LYS A 194 10.81 -3.97 -32.62
CA LYS A 194 9.77 -4.83 -32.05
C LYS A 194 9.40 -4.35 -30.65
N ARG A 195 8.09 -4.22 -30.44
CA ARG A 195 7.46 -3.86 -29.17
C ARG A 195 6.85 -5.08 -28.49
N SER A 196 6.87 -5.10 -27.15
CA SER A 196 6.20 -6.11 -26.35
C SER A 196 4.68 -5.88 -26.28
N GLY A 197 3.97 -6.87 -25.75
CA GLY A 197 2.67 -6.62 -25.10
C GLY A 197 2.87 -5.95 -23.74
N ILE A 198 1.81 -5.98 -22.92
CA ILE A 198 1.93 -5.60 -21.51
C ILE A 198 2.62 -6.75 -20.78
N ILE A 199 3.80 -6.48 -20.23
CA ILE A 199 4.56 -7.35 -19.37
C ILE A 199 4.17 -7.01 -17.93
N GLU A 200 3.78 -8.02 -17.16
CA GLU A 200 3.53 -7.86 -15.73
C GLU A 200 4.77 -8.28 -14.95
N LEU A 201 5.33 -7.35 -14.20
CA LEU A 201 6.40 -7.56 -13.22
C LEU A 201 5.79 -7.61 -11.81
N ASP A 202 6.64 -7.88 -10.81
CA ASP A 202 6.20 -8.03 -9.42
C ASP A 202 5.52 -6.75 -8.89
N ASP A 203 6.06 -5.58 -9.24
CA ASP A 203 5.62 -4.27 -8.74
C ASP A 203 5.08 -3.32 -9.81
N SER A 204 5.04 -3.74 -11.08
CA SER A 204 4.75 -2.83 -12.19
C SER A 204 4.20 -3.54 -13.43
N TYR A 205 3.56 -2.75 -14.29
CA TYR A 205 3.23 -3.10 -15.67
C TYR A 205 4.17 -2.36 -16.60
N VAL A 206 4.67 -3.06 -17.62
CA VAL A 206 5.68 -2.54 -18.56
C VAL A 206 5.27 -2.80 -20.00
N ILE A 207 5.43 -1.81 -20.86
CA ILE A 207 5.52 -1.99 -22.32
C ILE A 207 6.92 -1.57 -22.72
N ALA A 208 7.64 -2.43 -23.44
CA ALA A 208 9.01 -2.18 -23.87
C ALA A 208 9.16 -2.30 -25.39
N GLN A 209 10.12 -1.58 -25.95
CA GLN A 209 10.48 -1.64 -27.36
C GLN A 209 12.00 -1.66 -27.53
N VAL A 210 12.50 -2.52 -28.42
CA VAL A 210 13.93 -2.57 -28.75
C VAL A 210 14.20 -1.57 -29.87
N TYR A 211 15.00 -0.54 -29.60
CA TYR A 211 15.35 0.49 -30.58
C TYR A 211 16.78 0.36 -31.14
N ASP A 212 17.64 -0.44 -30.52
CA ASP A 212 19.00 -0.69 -30.99
C ASP A 212 19.48 -2.11 -30.64
N ILE A 213 20.39 -2.66 -31.45
CA ILE A 213 21.02 -3.96 -31.23
C ILE A 213 22.51 -3.84 -31.54
N VAL A 214 23.34 -3.99 -30.51
CA VAL A 214 24.80 -4.00 -30.64
C VAL A 214 25.29 -5.45 -30.61
N SER A 215 26.02 -5.84 -31.66
CA SER A 215 26.53 -7.21 -31.82
C SER A 215 28.00 -7.22 -32.21
N SER A 216 28.74 -8.20 -31.70
CA SER A 216 30.12 -8.50 -32.11
C SER A 216 30.16 -9.87 -32.78
N GLY A 217 30.20 -9.86 -34.12
CA GLY A 217 30.04 -11.06 -34.94
C GLY A 217 28.59 -11.54 -34.97
N GLU A 218 28.36 -12.83 -34.72
CA GLU A 218 27.02 -13.44 -34.65
C GLU A 218 26.40 -13.33 -33.25
N LYS A 219 27.13 -12.79 -32.26
CA LYS A 219 26.67 -12.69 -30.88
C LYS A 219 26.14 -11.29 -30.60
N ARG A 220 24.89 -11.23 -30.11
CA ARG A 220 24.28 -10.03 -29.52
C ARG A 220 24.97 -9.74 -28.19
N ASP A 221 25.46 -8.50 -28.02
CA ASP A 221 26.18 -8.06 -26.82
C ASP A 221 25.34 -7.11 -25.96
N LEU A 222 24.61 -6.18 -26.58
CA LEU A 222 23.72 -5.23 -25.90
C LEU A 222 22.47 -4.98 -26.75
N ILE A 223 21.37 -4.61 -26.10
CA ILE A 223 20.16 -4.08 -26.74
C ILE A 223 19.85 -2.69 -26.19
N GLY A 224 19.39 -1.78 -27.03
CA GLY A 224 18.79 -0.51 -26.63
C GLY A 224 17.31 -0.70 -26.40
N VAL A 225 16.83 -0.34 -25.21
CA VAL A 225 15.43 -0.52 -24.81
C VAL A 225 14.82 0.80 -24.36
N GLU A 226 13.61 1.07 -24.82
CA GLU A 226 12.74 2.11 -24.27
C GLU A 226 11.54 1.45 -23.59
N MET A 227 11.08 2.03 -22.47
CA MET A 227 10.01 1.45 -21.65
C MET A 227 9.00 2.49 -21.16
N ILE A 228 7.73 2.08 -21.12
CA ILE A 228 6.67 2.74 -20.38
C ILE A 228 6.35 1.87 -19.17
N VAL A 229 6.47 2.43 -17.98
CA VAL A 229 6.29 1.72 -16.70
C VAL A 229 5.20 2.40 -15.90
N LEU A 230 4.21 1.63 -15.45
CA LEU A 230 3.24 2.04 -14.45
C LEU A 230 3.37 1.13 -13.22
N TYR A 231 3.60 1.70 -12.05
CA TYR A 231 3.67 0.94 -10.81
C TYR A 231 2.30 0.42 -10.40
N LYS A 232 2.29 -0.79 -9.87
CA LYS A 232 1.12 -1.37 -9.20
C LYS A 232 0.79 -0.55 -7.95
N ASN A 233 -0.50 -0.50 -7.62
CA ASN A 233 -0.98 0.10 -6.39
C ASN A 233 -0.35 -0.61 -5.18
N GLU A 234 0.27 0.16 -4.29
CA GLU A 234 0.79 -0.35 -3.02
C GLU A 234 -0.32 -0.47 -1.95
N LEU A 235 -0.02 -1.17 -0.85
CA LEU A 235 -0.93 -1.31 0.28
C LEU A 235 -1.46 0.05 0.77
N SER A 236 -0.60 1.07 0.85
CA SER A 236 -0.98 2.40 1.34
C SER A 236 -2.00 3.09 0.43
N GLU A 237 -1.87 2.92 -0.89
CA GLU A 237 -2.76 3.46 -1.90
C GLU A 237 -4.09 2.72 -1.90
N VAL A 238 -4.06 1.38 -1.84
CA VAL A 238 -5.28 0.55 -1.75
C VAL A 238 -6.08 0.88 -0.49
N ILE A 239 -5.43 1.06 0.66
CA ILE A 239 -6.10 1.48 1.90
C ILE A 239 -6.70 2.88 1.75
N SER A 240 -6.01 3.80 1.09
CA SER A 240 -6.50 5.16 0.85
C SER A 240 -7.72 5.16 -0.07
N GLN A 241 -7.69 4.44 -1.18
CA GLN A 241 -8.82 4.27 -2.10
C GLN A 241 -10.03 3.59 -1.42
N LYS A 242 -9.78 2.55 -0.62
CA LYS A 242 -10.82 1.91 0.20
C LYS A 242 -11.44 2.88 1.18
N LYS A 243 -10.64 3.73 1.83
CA LYS A 243 -11.15 4.74 2.76
C LYS A 243 -12.06 5.75 2.05
N GLU A 244 -11.67 6.24 0.89
CA GLU A 244 -12.45 7.21 0.09
C GLU A 244 -13.79 6.63 -0.39
N THR A 245 -13.83 5.33 -0.68
CA THR A 245 -15.05 4.63 -1.12
C THR A 245 -15.89 4.05 0.02
N SER A 246 -15.37 4.09 1.26
CA SER A 246 -16.02 3.51 2.43
C SER A 246 -17.10 4.39 3.03
N LYS A 247 -18.14 3.75 3.59
CA LYS A 247 -19.18 4.44 4.36
C LYS A 247 -18.74 4.61 5.80
N ILE A 248 -18.07 5.73 6.07
CA ILE A 248 -17.58 6.09 7.41
C ILE A 248 -18.60 6.97 8.11
N LYS A 249 -18.91 6.64 9.37
CA LYS A 249 -19.74 7.47 10.24
C LYS A 249 -19.11 7.56 11.62
N MET A 250 -18.91 8.77 12.11
CA MET A 250 -18.58 9.04 13.51
C MET A 250 -19.89 9.34 14.27
N PHE A 251 -19.99 8.87 15.51
CA PHE A 251 -21.17 9.05 16.36
C PHE A 251 -20.92 10.03 17.49
#